data_AF-A0A9E5ZGC2-F1
#
_entry.id   AF-A0A9E5ZGC2-F1
#
_cell.length_a   1.000
_cell.length_b   1.000
_cell.length_c   1.000
_cell.angle_alpha   90.00
_cell.angle_beta   90.00
_cell.angle_gamma   90.00
#
_symmetry.space_group_name_H-M   'P 1'
#
loop_
_entity.id
_entity.type
_entity.pdbx_description
1 polymer ?
#
loop_
_entity_poly.entity_id
_entity_poly.type
_entity_poly.pdbx_seq_one_letter_code
_entity_poly.pdbx_strand_id
1 'polypeptide(L)'
;MNKKYGIKMYFNPSLGQSENHKQHIKMKLQDKIFPREANNNYNGSKIAFYTLVGIAVVFFFRSIIHFLAPDSGVQMIASITKFEGNPDPNRIVYMFSALGGAMQLIMVILYGIILFRYRNLIPLMFVLLLVETIFRQIVAFIHPLTPIYFESKPPGTYVDLPLFIISILMIYLSTRTPNALSNEKLEKPNT
;
A
#
# COMPACT_ATOMS: atom_id res chain seq x y z
N MET A 1 -74.00 21.60 25.53
CA MET A 1 -73.38 21.69 24.19
C MET A 1 -71.92 22.12 24.36
N ASN A 2 -70.98 21.19 24.15
CA ASN A 2 -69.55 21.35 24.51
C ASN A 2 -68.74 22.11 23.44
N LYS A 3 -67.98 23.13 23.86
CA LYS A 3 -66.95 23.83 23.07
C LYS A 3 -65.72 22.93 22.93
N LYS A 4 -65.30 22.63 21.70
CA LYS A 4 -64.10 21.84 21.39
C LYS A 4 -62.91 22.79 21.17
N TYR A 5 -61.95 22.78 22.11
CA TYR A 5 -60.66 23.46 21.95
C TYR A 5 -59.75 22.61 21.06
N GLY A 6 -59.39 23.13 19.88
CA GLY A 6 -58.41 22.49 18.98
C GLY A 6 -57.04 23.11 19.17
N ILE A 7 -56.08 22.34 19.70
CA ILE A 7 -54.66 22.73 19.76
C ILE A 7 -54.05 22.42 18.39
N LYS A 8 -53.59 23.44 17.67
CA LYS A 8 -52.71 23.28 16.50
C LYS A 8 -51.29 23.01 17.01
N MET A 9 -50.80 21.78 16.89
CA MET A 9 -49.37 21.50 17.00
C MET A 9 -48.69 21.99 15.72
N TYR A 10 -47.79 22.97 15.84
CA TYR A 10 -46.90 23.36 14.75
C TYR A 10 -45.69 22.41 14.76
N PHE A 11 -45.63 21.52 13.78
CA PHE A 11 -44.45 20.70 13.53
C PHE A 11 -43.34 21.61 13.00
N ASN A 12 -42.25 21.79 13.75
CA ASN A 12 -41.10 22.57 13.32
C ASN A 12 -40.09 21.65 12.59
N PRO A 13 -39.94 21.73 11.25
CA PRO A 13 -39.08 20.83 10.49
C PRO A 13 -37.58 21.09 10.70
N SER A 14 -37.20 22.21 11.34
CA SER A 14 -35.79 22.62 11.47
C SER A 14 -34.98 21.79 12.47
N LEU A 15 -35.65 21.08 13.39
CA LEU A 15 -34.98 20.23 14.37
C LEU A 15 -34.43 18.92 13.76
N GLY A 16 -35.05 18.40 12.69
CA GLY A 16 -34.63 17.16 12.03
C GLY A 16 -33.56 17.32 10.93
N GLN A 17 -33.32 18.55 10.46
CA GLN A 17 -32.31 18.80 9.42
C GLN A 17 -30.95 19.25 9.98
N SER A 18 -30.90 19.77 11.21
CA SER A 18 -29.62 20.21 11.80
C SER A 18 -28.73 19.06 12.26
N GLU A 19 -29.30 17.92 12.66
CA GLU A 19 -28.51 16.73 13.05
C GLU A 19 -27.93 15.98 11.85
N ASN A 20 -28.62 15.97 10.70
CA ASN A 20 -28.13 15.35 9.47
C ASN A 20 -27.03 16.16 8.76
N HIS A 21 -26.79 17.41 9.15
CA HIS A 21 -25.88 18.31 8.42
C HIS A 21 -24.50 18.50 9.08
N LYS A 22 -24.24 17.95 10.27
CA LYS A 22 -22.96 18.18 10.99
C LYS A 22 -22.36 16.95 11.66
N GLN A 23 -22.24 15.87 10.91
CA GLN A 23 -21.06 15.01 11.03
C GLN A 23 -20.37 14.96 9.68
N HIS A 24 -19.42 15.88 9.48
CA HIS A 24 -18.27 15.52 8.65
C HIS A 24 -17.62 14.32 9.34
N ILE A 25 -18.03 13.10 8.98
CA ILE A 25 -17.47 11.88 9.53
C ILE A 25 -15.99 11.91 9.12
N LYS A 26 -15.14 12.31 10.06
CA LYS A 26 -13.70 12.17 9.94
C LYS A 26 -13.46 10.66 9.85
N MET A 27 -13.35 10.15 8.62
CA MET A 27 -13.10 8.73 8.37
C MET A 27 -11.96 8.26 9.25
N LYS A 28 -12.19 7.19 10.00
CA LYS A 28 -11.15 6.61 10.86
C LYS A 28 -10.03 6.05 9.96
N LEU A 29 -8.81 5.97 10.49
CA LEU A 29 -7.67 5.43 9.75
C LEU A 29 -7.95 4.03 9.19
N GLN A 30 -8.62 3.19 9.98
CA GLN A 30 -9.05 1.86 9.57
C GLN A 30 -9.93 1.86 8.32
N ASP A 31 -10.85 2.82 8.17
CA ASP A 31 -11.78 2.87 7.04
C ASP A 31 -11.09 3.35 5.76
N LYS A 32 -9.92 3.99 5.90
CA LYS A 32 -9.06 4.41 4.78
C LYS A 32 -8.11 3.32 4.32
N ILE A 33 -7.64 2.48 5.26
CA ILE A 33 -6.76 1.34 4.93
C ILE A 33 -7.59 0.14 4.48
N PHE A 34 -8.71 -0.12 5.15
CA PHE A 34 -9.64 -1.22 4.89
C PHE A 34 -11.03 -0.64 4.59
N PRO A 35 -11.23 -0.04 3.40
CA PRO A 35 -12.53 0.49 3.02
C PRO A 35 -13.57 -0.62 2.93
N ARG A 36 -14.81 -0.31 3.29
CA ARG A 36 -15.94 -1.25 3.21
C ARG A 36 -16.23 -1.72 1.77
N GLU A 37 -15.95 -0.87 0.80
CA GLU A 37 -16.18 -1.12 -0.62
C GLU A 37 -14.92 -0.81 -1.42
N ALA A 38 -14.51 -1.71 -2.31
CA ALA A 38 -13.45 -1.46 -3.28
C ALA A 38 -14.00 -0.62 -4.44
N ASN A 39 -13.46 0.58 -4.64
CA ASN A 39 -13.90 1.49 -5.69
C ASN A 39 -12.75 2.39 -6.17
N ASN A 40 -13.01 3.23 -7.18
CA ASN A 40 -11.97 4.05 -7.77
C ASN A 40 -11.84 5.45 -7.16
N ASN A 41 -12.61 5.75 -6.09
CA ASN A 41 -12.68 7.08 -5.48
C ASN A 41 -11.54 7.27 -4.46
N TYR A 42 -10.33 7.50 -4.99
CA TYR A 42 -9.16 7.79 -4.17
C TYR A 42 -9.05 9.27 -3.82
N ASN A 43 -9.15 9.60 -2.53
CA ASN A 43 -9.07 10.97 -2.00
C ASN A 43 -7.73 11.27 -1.28
N GLY A 44 -6.75 10.37 -1.39
CA GLY A 44 -5.42 10.55 -0.81
C GLY A 44 -4.49 11.41 -1.67
N SER A 45 -3.24 11.58 -1.22
CA SER A 45 -2.25 12.36 -1.96
C SER A 45 -1.91 11.75 -3.34
N LYS A 46 -1.87 12.60 -4.38
CA LYS A 46 -1.36 12.22 -5.71
C LYS A 46 0.10 11.71 -5.66
N ILE A 47 0.90 12.20 -4.70
CA ILE A 47 2.27 11.72 -4.50
C ILE A 47 2.27 10.22 -4.20
N ALA A 48 1.39 9.77 -3.29
CA ALA A 48 1.30 8.36 -2.94
C ALA A 48 0.80 7.50 -4.12
N PHE A 49 -0.12 8.02 -4.95
CA PHE A 49 -0.51 7.35 -6.19
C PHE A 49 0.69 7.14 -7.13
N TYR A 50 1.43 8.19 -7.47
CA TYR A 50 2.55 8.09 -8.41
C TYR A 50 3.74 7.31 -7.84
N THR A 51 3.97 7.36 -6.52
CA THR A 51 4.97 6.51 -5.86
C THR A 51 4.61 5.03 -6.03
N LEU A 52 3.34 4.65 -5.84
CA LEU A 52 2.92 3.26 -6.05
C LEU A 52 3.07 2.85 -7.52
N VAL A 53 2.79 3.74 -8.47
CA VAL A 53 3.06 3.48 -9.91
C VAL A 53 4.54 3.20 -10.15
N GLY A 54 5.44 4.05 -9.64
CA GLY A 54 6.88 3.86 -9.77
C GLY A 54 7.35 2.54 -9.16
N ILE A 55 6.89 2.22 -7.94
CA ILE A 55 7.18 0.95 -7.27
C ILE A 55 6.68 -0.24 -8.11
N ALA A 56 5.45 -0.19 -8.63
CA ALA A 56 4.88 -1.26 -9.43
C ALA A 56 5.70 -1.53 -10.70
N VAL A 57 6.18 -0.47 -11.37
CA VAL A 57 7.03 -0.60 -12.57
C VAL A 57 8.37 -1.26 -12.23
N VAL A 58 9.06 -0.79 -11.18
CA VAL A 58 10.34 -1.38 -10.76
C VAL A 58 10.15 -2.83 -10.34
N PHE A 59 9.11 -3.11 -9.56
CA PHE A 59 8.84 -4.45 -9.06
C PHE A 59 8.40 -5.39 -10.18
N PHE A 60 7.74 -4.90 -11.23
CA PHE A 60 7.43 -5.68 -12.42
C PHE A 60 8.70 -6.27 -13.03
N PHE A 61 9.66 -5.44 -13.43
CA PHE A 61 10.90 -5.92 -14.04
C PHE A 61 11.70 -6.84 -13.10
N ARG A 62 11.80 -6.46 -11.82
CA ARG A 62 12.45 -7.28 -10.79
C ARG A 62 11.80 -8.67 -10.66
N SER A 63 10.48 -8.72 -10.60
CA SER A 63 9.74 -9.99 -10.43
C SER A 63 9.88 -10.91 -11.64
N ILE A 64 9.91 -10.35 -12.86
CA ILE A 64 10.17 -11.12 -14.08
C ILE A 64 11.56 -11.77 -14.03
N ILE A 65 12.59 -11.02 -13.62
CA ILE A 65 13.95 -11.56 -13.47
C ILE A 65 13.96 -12.67 -12.41
N HIS A 66 13.43 -12.40 -11.21
CA HIS A 66 13.44 -13.41 -10.15
C HIS A 66 12.61 -14.64 -10.48
N PHE A 67 11.58 -14.54 -11.32
CA PHE A 67 10.75 -15.68 -11.68
C PHE A 67 11.35 -16.49 -12.84
N LEU A 68 11.87 -15.83 -13.88
CA LEU A 68 12.17 -16.47 -15.16
C LEU A 68 13.66 -16.57 -15.49
N ALA A 69 14.55 -15.86 -14.80
CA ALA A 69 15.99 -15.97 -15.05
C ALA A 69 16.49 -17.38 -14.68
N PRO A 70 17.52 -17.92 -15.40
CA PRO A 70 18.04 -19.27 -15.14
C PRO A 70 18.51 -19.53 -13.72
N ASP A 71 18.97 -18.48 -13.03
CA ASP A 71 19.43 -18.50 -11.65
C ASP A 71 18.45 -17.83 -10.67
N SER A 72 17.26 -17.45 -11.15
CA SER A 72 16.27 -16.61 -10.45
C SER A 72 16.85 -15.34 -9.79
N GLY A 73 17.96 -14.82 -10.33
CA GLY A 73 18.68 -13.67 -9.81
C GLY A 73 19.48 -13.94 -8.53
N VAL A 74 19.70 -15.20 -8.15
CA VAL A 74 20.49 -15.57 -6.96
C VAL A 74 21.95 -15.16 -7.13
N GLN A 75 22.57 -15.44 -8.28
CA GLN A 75 23.94 -15.04 -8.58
C GLN A 75 23.96 -13.65 -9.20
N MET A 76 23.22 -13.46 -10.30
CA MET A 76 23.34 -12.27 -11.14
C MET A 76 22.87 -10.97 -10.45
N ILE A 77 21.94 -11.07 -9.48
CA ILE A 77 21.40 -9.90 -8.77
C ILE A 77 21.79 -9.91 -7.30
N ALA A 78 21.59 -11.03 -6.60
CA ALA A 78 21.88 -11.13 -5.18
C ALA A 78 23.36 -11.44 -4.88
N SER A 79 24.20 -11.66 -5.89
CA SER A 79 25.63 -11.95 -5.75
C SER A 79 25.92 -13.11 -4.81
N ILE A 80 25.00 -14.08 -4.68
CA ILE A 80 25.22 -15.27 -3.85
C ILE A 80 26.21 -16.17 -4.56
N THR A 81 27.27 -16.59 -3.86
CA THR A 81 28.32 -17.46 -4.41
C THR A 81 27.71 -18.78 -4.87
N LYS A 82 28.13 -19.27 -6.04
CA LYS A 82 27.71 -20.57 -6.54
C LYS A 82 28.29 -21.71 -5.69
N PHE A 83 27.45 -22.64 -5.28
CA PHE A 83 27.88 -23.80 -4.47
C PHE A 83 28.32 -24.97 -5.35
N GLU A 84 29.37 -25.68 -4.94
CA GLU A 84 29.79 -26.94 -5.57
C GLU A 84 29.10 -28.13 -4.88
N GLY A 85 28.74 -29.16 -5.64
CA GLY A 85 28.13 -30.38 -5.10
C GLY A 85 27.51 -31.28 -6.17
N ASN A 86 27.25 -32.54 -5.78
CA ASN A 86 26.52 -33.52 -6.60
C ASN A 86 25.49 -34.26 -5.74
N PRO A 87 24.17 -34.12 -6.01
CA PRO A 87 23.56 -33.32 -7.07
C PRO A 87 23.81 -31.81 -6.88
N ASP A 88 23.70 -31.03 -7.97
CA ASP A 88 23.91 -29.56 -7.95
C ASP A 88 22.95 -28.89 -6.94
N PRO A 89 23.46 -28.37 -5.81
CA PRO A 89 22.64 -27.81 -4.75
C PRO A 89 21.93 -26.51 -5.18
N ASN A 90 22.49 -25.78 -6.16
CA ASN A 90 21.94 -24.51 -6.60
C ASN A 90 20.55 -24.65 -7.23
N ARG A 91 20.25 -25.82 -7.83
CA ARG A 91 18.93 -26.07 -8.43
C ARG A 91 17.78 -25.92 -7.44
N ILE A 92 17.98 -26.35 -6.19
CA ILE A 92 16.97 -26.22 -5.12
C ILE A 92 16.82 -24.75 -4.72
N VAL A 93 17.94 -24.03 -4.58
CA VAL A 93 17.94 -22.60 -4.26
C VAL A 93 17.23 -21.80 -5.35
N TYR A 94 17.52 -22.07 -6.62
CA TYR A 94 16.91 -21.39 -7.75
C TYR A 94 15.41 -21.66 -7.82
N MET A 95 14.98 -22.90 -7.56
CA MET A 95 13.57 -23.26 -7.53
C MET A 95 12.80 -22.47 -6.47
N PHE A 96 13.29 -22.41 -5.22
CA PHE A 96 12.63 -21.65 -4.16
C PHE A 96 12.70 -20.13 -4.39
N SER A 97 13.83 -19.63 -4.89
CA SER A 97 13.97 -18.22 -5.28
C SER A 97 13.00 -17.85 -6.42
N ALA A 98 12.83 -18.72 -7.42
CA ALA A 98 11.88 -18.54 -8.51
C ALA A 98 10.42 -18.52 -8.02
N LEU A 99 10.09 -19.36 -7.04
CA LEU A 99 8.79 -19.30 -6.36
C LEU A 99 8.57 -17.94 -5.69
N GLY A 100 9.61 -17.39 -5.04
CA GLY A 100 9.59 -16.03 -4.51
C GLY A 100 9.38 -14.96 -5.58
N GLY A 101 10.03 -15.10 -6.74
CA GLY A 101 9.80 -14.24 -7.91
C GLY A 101 8.37 -14.31 -8.45
N ALA A 102 7.79 -15.51 -8.52
CA ALA A 102 6.40 -15.72 -8.93
C ALA A 102 5.43 -15.00 -7.99
N MET A 103 5.64 -15.09 -6.67
CA MET A 103 4.79 -14.38 -5.70
C MET A 103 4.94 -12.86 -5.79
N GLN A 104 6.14 -12.36 -6.09
CA GLN A 104 6.35 -10.93 -6.38
C GLN A 104 5.56 -10.50 -7.62
N LEU A 105 5.55 -11.31 -8.68
CA LEU A 105 4.82 -10.99 -9.91
C LEU A 105 3.31 -10.93 -9.65
N ILE A 106 2.76 -11.86 -8.86
CA ILE A 106 1.35 -11.82 -8.44
C ILE A 106 1.05 -10.52 -7.68
N MET A 107 1.93 -10.10 -6.77
CA MET A 107 1.74 -8.85 -6.02
C MET A 107 1.76 -7.62 -6.93
N VAL A 108 2.61 -7.60 -7.95
CA VAL A 108 2.67 -6.51 -8.93
C VAL A 108 1.42 -6.48 -9.82
N ILE A 109 0.92 -7.65 -10.22
CA ILE A 109 -0.37 -7.73 -10.93
C ILE A 109 -1.49 -7.13 -10.06
N LEU A 110 -1.50 -7.45 -8.77
CA LEU A 110 -2.44 -6.86 -7.82
C LEU A 110 -2.28 -5.33 -7.74
N TYR A 111 -1.05 -4.81 -7.65
CA TYR A 111 -0.82 -3.36 -7.74
C TYR A 111 -1.40 -2.75 -9.01
N GLY A 112 -1.20 -3.39 -10.16
CA GLY A 112 -1.80 -2.96 -11.43
C GLY A 112 -3.32 -2.88 -11.37
N ILE A 113 -3.98 -3.91 -10.84
CA ILE A 113 -5.44 -3.94 -10.68
C ILE A 113 -5.92 -2.82 -9.75
N ILE A 114 -5.24 -2.59 -8.62
CA ILE A 114 -5.58 -1.52 -7.68
C ILE A 114 -5.39 -0.14 -8.32
N LEU A 115 -4.26 0.10 -8.98
CA LEU A 115 -3.96 1.37 -9.67
C LEU A 115 -4.96 1.66 -10.80
N PHE A 116 -5.43 0.62 -11.49
CA PHE A 116 -6.38 0.76 -12.59
C PHE A 116 -7.82 0.95 -12.12
N ARG A 117 -8.30 0.12 -11.19
CA ARG A 117 -9.76 -0.03 -10.93
C ARG A 117 -10.21 0.21 -9.49
N TYR A 118 -9.32 0.08 -8.50
CA TYR A 118 -9.67 0.11 -7.07
C TYR A 118 -8.75 1.04 -6.28
N ARG A 119 -8.52 2.26 -6.79
CA ARG A 119 -7.53 3.19 -6.23
C ARG A 119 -7.77 3.55 -4.76
N ASN A 120 -8.99 3.37 -4.23
CA ASN A 120 -9.23 3.58 -2.81
C ASN A 120 -8.50 2.56 -1.89
N LEU A 121 -7.94 1.48 -2.45
CA LEU A 121 -7.09 0.50 -1.76
C LEU A 121 -5.58 0.79 -1.84
N ILE A 122 -5.16 1.92 -2.43
CA ILE A 122 -3.74 2.34 -2.43
C ILE A 122 -3.11 2.37 -1.03
N PRO A 123 -3.79 2.87 0.03
CA PRO A 123 -3.24 2.82 1.38
C PRO A 123 -2.93 1.39 1.84
N LEU A 124 -3.80 0.42 1.51
CA LEU A 124 -3.58 -0.99 1.82
C LEU A 124 -2.32 -1.53 1.12
N MET A 125 -2.06 -1.13 -0.12
CA MET A 125 -0.88 -1.58 -0.85
C MET A 125 0.42 -1.15 -0.18
N PHE A 126 0.46 0.05 0.39
CA PHE A 126 1.62 0.49 1.19
C PHE A 126 1.73 -0.21 2.55
N VAL A 127 0.60 -0.59 3.16
CA VAL A 127 0.62 -1.45 4.37
C VAL A 127 1.19 -2.82 4.04
N LEU A 128 0.76 -3.45 2.95
CA LEU A 128 1.29 -4.74 2.51
C LEU A 128 2.78 -4.66 2.17
N LEU A 129 3.22 -3.56 1.54
CA LEU A 129 4.64 -3.31 1.29
C LEU A 129 5.44 -3.18 2.59
N LEU A 130 4.90 -2.46 3.58
CA LEU A 130 5.52 -2.34 4.91
C LEU A 130 5.65 -3.71 5.59
N VAL A 131 4.56 -4.49 5.63
CA VAL A 131 4.55 -5.84 6.21
C VAL A 131 5.56 -6.75 5.51
N GLU A 132 5.61 -6.69 4.18
CA GLU A 132 6.56 -7.45 3.38
C GLU A 132 8.01 -7.10 3.75
N THR A 133 8.36 -5.81 3.88
CA THR A 133 9.71 -5.41 4.30
C THR A 133 10.07 -5.91 5.70
N ILE A 134 9.11 -5.91 6.63
CA ILE A 134 9.30 -6.47 7.98
C ILE A 134 9.54 -7.98 7.89
N PHE A 135 8.76 -8.70 7.08
CA PHE A 135 8.91 -10.14 6.90
C PHE A 135 10.28 -10.49 6.30
N ARG A 136 10.83 -9.68 5.38
CA ARG A 136 12.21 -9.87 4.90
C ARG A 136 13.23 -9.80 6.04
N GLN A 137 13.07 -8.83 6.96
CA GLN A 137 13.98 -8.73 8.11
C GLN A 137 13.83 -9.91 9.07
N ILE A 138 12.60 -10.39 9.29
CA ILE A 138 12.36 -11.61 10.07
C ILE A 138 13.06 -12.80 9.42
N VAL A 139 12.92 -12.98 8.10
CA VAL A 139 13.60 -14.06 7.36
C VAL A 139 15.12 -13.96 7.49
N ALA A 140 15.69 -12.76 7.31
CA ALA A 140 17.13 -12.54 7.47
C ALA A 140 17.61 -12.81 8.91
N PHE A 141 16.75 -12.60 9.91
CA PHE A 141 17.06 -12.88 11.30
C PHE A 141 17.01 -14.38 11.63
N ILE A 142 15.99 -15.12 11.15
CA ILE A 142 15.83 -16.55 11.43
C ILE A 142 16.72 -17.44 10.55
N HIS A 143 17.10 -16.95 9.35
CA HIS A 143 17.95 -17.64 8.38
C HIS A 143 19.10 -16.71 7.94
N PRO A 144 20.03 -16.38 8.86
CA PRO A 144 21.09 -15.42 8.56
C PRO A 144 22.09 -15.98 7.55
N LEU A 145 22.34 -15.19 6.50
CA LEU A 145 23.47 -15.41 5.60
C LEU A 145 24.61 -14.49 6.01
N THR A 146 25.78 -15.07 6.28
CA THR A 146 27.01 -14.33 6.57
C THR A 146 27.68 -13.86 5.26
N PRO A 147 28.66 -12.94 5.32
CA PRO A 147 29.35 -12.46 4.12
C PRO A 147 30.02 -13.56 3.27
N ILE A 148 30.29 -14.75 3.81
CA ILE A 148 30.90 -15.87 3.07
C ILE A 148 30.02 -16.39 1.92
N TYR A 149 28.71 -16.13 2.00
CA TYR A 149 27.74 -16.57 0.99
C TYR A 149 27.63 -15.60 -0.19
N PHE A 150 28.37 -14.49 -0.19
CA PHE A 150 28.23 -13.43 -1.19
C PHE A 150 29.57 -13.05 -1.83
N GLU A 151 29.57 -12.87 -3.15
CA GLU A 151 30.69 -12.32 -3.91
C GLU A 151 30.80 -10.79 -3.74
N SER A 152 29.66 -10.12 -3.51
CA SER A 152 29.58 -8.69 -3.27
C SER A 152 28.31 -8.35 -2.48
N LYS A 153 28.24 -7.13 -1.95
CA LYS A 153 27.07 -6.70 -1.16
C LYS A 153 25.81 -6.62 -2.05
N PRO A 154 24.73 -7.38 -1.76
CA PRO A 154 23.56 -7.43 -2.62
C PRO A 154 22.84 -6.08 -2.69
N PRO A 155 22.27 -5.68 -3.84
CA PRO A 155 21.52 -4.43 -3.98
C PRO A 155 20.37 -4.29 -2.98
N GLY A 156 19.70 -5.40 -2.63
CA GLY A 156 18.59 -5.41 -1.67
C GLY A 156 18.94 -4.80 -0.31
N THR A 157 20.19 -4.95 0.13
CA THR A 157 20.67 -4.38 1.41
C THR A 157 20.61 -2.85 1.46
N TYR A 158 20.66 -2.19 0.29
CA TYR A 158 20.54 -0.73 0.18
C TYR A 158 19.09 -0.26 -0.01
N VAL A 159 18.21 -1.16 -0.47
CA VAL A 159 16.84 -0.82 -0.89
C VAL A 159 15.82 -1.05 0.22
N ASP A 160 16.06 -2.01 1.12
CA ASP A 160 15.10 -2.41 2.16
C ASP A 160 14.74 -1.25 3.11
N LEU A 161 15.74 -0.54 3.65
CA LEU A 161 15.49 0.58 4.57
C LEU A 161 14.77 1.76 3.88
N PRO A 162 15.18 2.23 2.69
CA PRO A 162 14.40 3.20 1.93
C PRO A 162 12.96 2.78 1.67
N LEU A 163 12.71 1.52 1.28
CA LEU A 163 11.35 1.02 1.05
C LEU A 163 10.51 1.03 2.33
N PHE A 164 11.08 0.64 3.47
CA PHE A 164 10.42 0.71 4.77
C PHE A 164 9.97 2.14 5.10
N ILE A 165 10.88 3.12 4.96
CA ILE A 165 10.61 4.54 5.22
C ILE A 165 9.56 5.08 4.25
N ILE A 166 9.71 4.81 2.95
CA ILE A 166 8.75 5.22 1.91
C ILE A 166 7.37 4.64 2.22
N SER A 167 7.28 3.39 2.64
CA SER A 167 6.00 2.75 2.96
C SER A 167 5.26 3.48 4.08
N ILE A 168 5.95 3.82 5.18
CA ILE A 168 5.35 4.58 6.30
C ILE A 168 4.89 5.97 5.83
N LEU A 169 5.75 6.69 5.11
CA LEU A 169 5.43 8.02 4.58
C LEU A 169 4.23 7.97 3.63
N MET A 170 4.16 6.96 2.77
CA MET A 170 3.07 6.82 1.80
C MET A 170 1.77 6.32 2.42
N ILE A 171 1.79 5.49 3.48
CA ILE A 171 0.58 5.19 4.28
C ILE A 171 0.00 6.49 4.83
N TYR A 172 0.86 7.34 5.38
CA TYR A 172 0.42 8.62 5.91
C TYR A 172 -0.12 9.55 4.82
N LEU A 173 0.59 9.71 3.70
CA LEU A 173 0.14 10.57 2.60
C LEU A 173 -1.12 10.04 1.89
N SER A 174 -1.25 8.73 1.77
CA SER A 174 -2.40 8.10 1.11
C SER A 174 -3.66 8.13 1.95
N THR A 175 -3.54 8.27 3.28
CA THR A 175 -4.68 8.39 4.20
C THR A 175 -5.01 9.83 4.58
N ARG A 176 -4.22 10.83 4.18
CA ARG A 176 -4.57 12.25 4.35
C ARG A 176 -5.66 12.64 3.36
N THR A 177 -6.77 13.18 3.87
CA THR A 177 -7.77 13.87 3.02
C THR A 177 -7.40 15.35 2.98
N PRO A 178 -7.48 16.05 1.84
CA PRO A 178 -7.37 17.51 1.82
C PRO A 178 -8.42 18.13 2.75
N ASN A 179 -7.99 18.99 3.68
CA ASN A 179 -8.94 19.68 4.55
C ASN A 179 -9.75 20.66 3.71
N ALA A 180 -11.09 20.50 3.67
CA ALA A 180 -11.99 21.45 3.01
C ALA A 180 -11.83 22.91 3.50
N LEU A 181 -11.27 23.10 4.71
CA LEU A 181 -11.01 24.39 5.35
C LEU A 181 -9.97 25.27 4.61
N SER A 182 -9.14 24.73 3.71
CA SER A 182 -8.23 25.55 2.90
C SER A 182 -8.93 26.24 1.73
N ASN A 183 -10.03 25.68 1.23
CA ASN A 183 -10.72 26.20 0.05
C ASN A 183 -11.75 27.27 0.41
N GLU A 184 -12.36 27.20 1.60
CA GLU A 184 -13.28 28.22 2.10
C GLU A 184 -12.57 29.57 2.37
N LYS A 185 -11.25 29.55 2.61
CA LYS A 185 -10.45 30.77 2.80
C LYS A 185 -10.08 31.47 1.49
N LEU A 186 -10.26 30.81 0.35
CA LEU A 186 -10.01 31.38 -0.98
C LEU A 186 -11.30 31.90 -1.65
N GLU A 187 -12.47 31.48 -1.19
CA GLU A 187 -13.77 31.90 -1.72
C GLU A 187 -14.43 33.05 -0.97
N LYS A 188 -13.90 33.49 0.18
CA LYS A 188 -14.39 34.73 0.81
C LYS A 188 -13.78 35.93 0.08
N PRO A 189 -14.56 36.73 -0.66
CA PRO A 189 -14.06 38.02 -1.11
C PRO A 189 -13.69 38.85 0.13
N ASN A 190 -12.55 39.56 0.06
CA ASN A 190 -12.23 40.58 1.04
C ASN A 190 -13.31 41.67 0.94
N THR A 191 -14.29 41.62 1.84
CA THR A 191 -15.22 42.71 2.13
C THR A 191 -15.22 42.95 3.63
#